data_AF-A3TWV9-F1
#
_entry.id   AF-A3TWV9-F1
#
_cell.length_a   1.000
_cell.length_b   1.000
_cell.length_c   1.000
_cell.angle_alpha   90.00
_cell.angle_beta   90.00
_cell.angle_gamma   90.00
#
_symmetry.space_group_name_H-M   'P 1'
#
loop_
_entity.id
_entity.type
_entity.pdbx_description
1 polymer ?
#
loop_
_entity_poly.entity_id
_entity_poly.type
_entity_poly.pdbx_seq_one_letter_code
_entity_poly.pdbx_strand_id
1 'polypeptide(L)' 'MTRADLPPADTRRWVASRKAAVVRGVVHGLISQDEALDLYKLSAEEFMEWVEAVTKHGEQALKATAVQKFRQN' A
#
# COMPACT_ATOMS: atom_id res chain seq x y z
N MET A 1 -2.37 12.05 1.89
CA MET A 1 -1.97 10.89 2.71
C MET A 1 -0.69 11.27 3.43
N THR A 2 -0.68 11.18 4.75
CA THR A 2 0.52 11.42 5.58
C THR A 2 0.97 10.10 6.20
N ARG A 3 2.15 10.05 6.82
CA ARG A 3 2.60 8.86 7.58
C ARG A 3 1.60 8.38 8.63
N ALA A 4 0.65 9.22 9.07
CA ALA A 4 -0.42 8.86 10.00
C ALA A 4 -1.53 7.98 9.37
N ASP A 5 -1.64 7.96 8.04
CA ASP A 5 -2.58 7.09 7.31
C ASP A 5 -2.04 5.67 7.12
N LEU A 6 -0.78 5.42 7.51
CA LEU A 6 -0.19 4.09 7.48
C LEU A 6 -0.69 3.28 8.67
N PRO A 7 -0.95 1.97 8.49
CA PRO A 7 -1.33 1.11 9.60
C PRO A 7 -0.22 1.08 10.66
N PRO A 8 -0.58 0.97 11.96
CA PRO A 8 0.41 0.88 13.01
C PRO A 8 1.22 -0.42 12.88
N ALA A 9 2.48 -0.39 13.32
CA ALA A 9 3.43 -1.51 13.19
C ALA A 9 2.98 -2.78 13.96
N ASP A 10 2.07 -2.65 14.93
CA ASP A 10 1.47 -3.75 15.68
C ASP A 10 0.31 -4.45 14.93
N THR A 11 0.06 -4.06 13.67
CA THR A 11 -1.03 -4.60 12.88
C THR A 11 -0.81 -6.09 12.60
N ARG A 12 -1.61 -6.94 13.28
CA ARG A 12 -1.64 -8.39 13.03
C ARG A 12 -2.63 -8.82 11.95
N ARG A 13 -3.64 -7.99 11.66
CA ARG A 13 -4.69 -8.31 10.69
C ARG A 13 -4.62 -7.39 9.48
N TRP A 14 -4.24 -7.97 8.34
CA TRP A 14 -4.11 -7.28 7.06
C TRP A 14 -5.39 -7.39 6.24
N VAL A 15 -6.17 -6.30 6.24
CA VAL A 15 -7.32 -6.12 5.34
C VAL A 15 -6.89 -5.39 4.07
N ALA A 16 -7.67 -5.52 2.99
CA ALA A 16 -7.36 -4.90 1.69
C ALA A 16 -7.01 -3.40 1.80
N SER A 17 -7.75 -2.64 2.62
CA SER A 17 -7.48 -1.20 2.81
C SER A 17 -6.13 -0.90 3.47
N ARG A 18 -5.69 -1.75 4.42
CA ARG A 18 -4.40 -1.59 5.10
C ARG A 18 -3.24 -1.98 4.20
N LYS A 19 -3.39 -3.08 3.45
CA LYS A 19 -2.42 -3.48 2.42
C LYS A 19 -2.24 -2.37 1.38
N ALA A 20 -3.36 -1.82 0.89
CA ALA A 20 -3.36 -0.69 -0.05
C ALA A 20 -2.73 0.58 0.53
N ALA A 21 -2.93 0.87 1.83
CA ALA A 21 -2.31 2.01 2.48
C ALA A 21 -0.77 1.89 2.53
N VAL A 22 -0.24 0.70 2.86
CA VAL A 22 1.22 0.46 2.85
C VAL A 22 1.78 0.55 1.44
N VAL A 23 1.14 -0.11 0.46
CA VAL A 23 1.55 -0.07 -0.95
C VAL A 23 1.57 1.38 -1.46
N ARG A 24 0.51 2.15 -1.23
CA ARG A 24 0.47 3.58 -1.58
C ARG A 24 1.54 4.38 -0.84
N GLY A 25 1.78 4.10 0.43
CA GLY A 25 2.84 4.72 1.21
C GLY A 25 4.22 4.56 0.59
N VAL A 26 4.52 3.35 0.11
CA VAL A 26 5.78 3.05 -0.59
C VAL A 26 5.82 3.71 -1.97
N VAL A 27 4.76 3.57 -2.77
CA VAL A 27 4.68 4.12 -4.13
C VAL A 27 4.75 5.65 -4.14
N HIS A 28 4.16 6.32 -3.15
CA HIS A 28 4.21 7.78 -3.01
C HIS A 28 5.47 8.28 -2.27
N GLY A 29 6.39 7.39 -1.86
CA GLY A 29 7.64 7.75 -1.21
C GLY A 29 7.50 8.25 0.23
N LEU A 30 6.41 7.90 0.93
CA LEU A 30 6.23 8.22 2.36
C LEU A 30 7.10 7.32 3.26
N ILE A 31 7.37 6.11 2.80
CA ILE A 31 8.31 5.14 3.37
C ILE A 31 8.99 4.38 2.22
N SER A 32 10.19 3.87 2.43
CA SER A 32 10.84 2.98 1.47
C SER A 32 10.25 1.57 1.53
N GLN A 33 10.48 0.77 0.48
CA GLN A 33 10.07 -0.63 0.47
C GLN A 33 10.74 -1.40 1.61
N ASP A 34 12.06 -1.28 1.79
CA ASP A 34 12.79 -1.91 2.89
C ASP A 34 12.27 -1.51 4.26
N GLU A 35 11.95 -0.23 4.48
CA GLU A 35 11.31 0.22 5.71
C GLU A 35 9.94 -0.45 5.91
N ALA A 36 9.13 -0.59 4.86
CA ALA A 36 7.84 -1.28 4.96
C ALA A 36 8.02 -2.77 5.31
N LEU A 37 8.99 -3.45 4.69
CA LEU A 37 9.30 -4.85 4.95
C LEU A 37 9.78 -5.06 6.39
N ASP A 38 10.64 -4.17 6.90
CA ASP A 38 11.15 -4.28 8.26
C ASP A 38 10.11 -3.88 9.32
N LEU A 39 9.37 -2.78 9.08
CA LEU A 39 8.37 -2.24 10.00
C LEU A 39 7.20 -3.22 10.20
N TYR A 40 6.77 -3.86 9.11
CA TYR A 40 5.63 -4.78 9.13
C TYR A 40 6.03 -6.25 9.12
N LYS A 41 7.35 -6.55 9.14
CA LYS A 41 7.91 -7.91 9.08
C LYS A 41 7.33 -8.73 7.92
N LEU A 42 7.26 -8.09 6.75
CA LEU A 42 6.76 -8.69 5.52
C LEU A 42 7.93 -9.16 4.65
N SER A 43 7.69 -10.19 3.84
CA SER A 43 8.64 -10.53 2.77
C SER A 43 8.40 -9.65 1.54
N ALA A 44 9.43 -9.50 0.71
CA ALA A 44 9.33 -8.77 -0.55
C ALA A 44 8.29 -9.40 -1.49
N GLU A 45 8.16 -10.73 -1.46
CA GLU A 45 7.15 -11.49 -2.21
C GLU A 45 5.74 -11.14 -1.74
N GLU A 46 5.52 -11.13 -0.43
CA GLU A 46 4.20 -10.81 0.15
C GLU A 46 3.80 -9.36 -0.15
N PHE A 47 4.76 -8.44 -0.13
CA PHE A 47 4.54 -7.07 -0.59
C PHE A 47 4.19 -7.00 -2.08
N MET A 48 4.87 -7.76 -2.94
CA MET A 48 4.54 -7.83 -4.36
C MET A 48 3.14 -8.39 -4.61
N GLU A 49 2.70 -9.40 -3.85
CA GLU A 49 1.32 -9.89 -3.91
C GLU A 49 0.31 -8.79 -3.56
N TRP A 50 0.65 -7.92 -2.61
CA TRP A 50 -0.21 -6.80 -2.25
C TRP A 50 -0.23 -5.74 -3.35
N VAL A 51 0.92 -5.44 -3.96
CA VAL A 51 1.01 -4.55 -5.12
C VAL A 51 0.17 -5.10 -6.28
N GLU A 52 0.29 -6.39 -6.58
CA GLU A 52 -0.47 -7.05 -7.64
C GLU A 52 -1.97 -7.04 -7.34
N ALA A 53 -2.38 -7.34 -6.11
CA ALA A 53 -3.79 -7.31 -5.70
C ALA A 53 -4.39 -5.89 -5.80
N VAL A 54 -3.63 -4.87 -5.43
CA VAL A 54 -4.03 -3.46 -5.57
C VAL A 54 -4.08 -3.05 -7.04
N THR A 55 -3.14 -3.53 -7.87
CA THR A 55 -3.04 -3.23 -9.31
C THR A 55 -4.15 -3.92 -10.12
N LYS A 56 -4.48 -5.18 -9.82
CA LYS A 56 -5.53 -5.96 -10.50
C LYS A 56 -6.94 -5.46 -10.23
N HIS A 57 -7.23 -5.02 -9.01
CA HIS A 57 -8.59 -4.62 -8.61
C HIS A 57 -8.80 -3.10 -8.58
N GLY A 58 -7.72 -2.31 -8.64
CA GLY A 58 -7.75 -0.85 -8.62
C GLY A 58 -8.44 -0.25 -7.37
N GLU A 59 -8.50 1.08 -7.32
CA GLU A 59 -9.15 1.83 -6.23
C GLU A 59 -10.69 1.93 -6.36
N GLN A 60 -11.34 1.23 -7.29
CA GLN A 60 -12.81 1.14 -7.36
C GLN A 60 -13.42 0.03 -6.48
N ALA A 61 -12.60 -0.88 -5.95
CA ALA A 61 -12.96 -1.75 -4.83
C ALA A 61 -12.74 -1.07 -3.46
N LEU A 62 -12.05 0.07 -3.43
CA LEU A 62 -11.86 0.95 -2.28
C LEU A 62 -12.62 2.27 -2.51
N LYS A 63 -13.95 2.18 -2.53
CA LYS A 63 -14.88 3.25 -2.95
C LYS A 63 -14.54 4.65 -2.39
N ALA A 64 -14.63 5.59 -3.34
CA ALA A 64 -14.80 7.03 -3.21
C ALA A 64 -13.54 7.86 -2.88
N THR A 65 -12.74 8.18 -3.89
CA THR A 65 -12.64 9.55 -4.48
C THR A 65 -11.37 9.69 -5.33
N ALA A 66 -11.59 10.11 -6.59
CA ALA A 66 -10.64 10.75 -7.52
C ALA A 66 -9.39 9.94 -7.94
N VAL A 67 -9.33 9.30 -9.12
CA VAL A 67 -9.35 9.87 -10.49
C VAL A 67 -8.20 10.87 -10.74
N GLN A 68 -7.34 10.44 -11.66
CA GLN A 68 -6.29 11.16 -12.40
C GLN A 68 -4.86 11.05 -11.84
N LYS A 69 -3.92 10.83 -12.76
CA LYS A 69 -2.45 10.86 -12.63
C LYS A 69 -1.87 9.54 -12.08
N PHE A 70 -1.17 8.69 -12.83
CA PHE A 70 -0.18 8.97 -13.87
C PHE A 70 -0.06 7.76 -14.83
N ARG A 71 -0.47 7.96 -16.09
CA ARG A 71 0.22 7.36 -17.23
C ARG A 71 1.39 8.28 -17.52
N GLN A 72 2.62 7.81 -17.50
CA GLN A 72 3.61 8.29 -18.47
C GLN A 72 4.81 7.34 -18.55
N ASN A 73 4.98 6.82 -19.77
CA ASN A 73 6.16 6.20 -20.41
C ASN A 73 7.08 5.31 -19.60
#